data_AF-A0A961KHY5-F1
#
_entry.id   AF-A0A961KHY5-F1
#
_cell.length_a   1.000
_cell.length_b   1.000
_cell.length_c   1.000
_cell.angle_alpha   90.00
_cell.angle_beta   90.00
_cell.angle_gamma   90.00
#
_symmetry.space_group_name_H-M   'P 1'
#
loop_
_entity.id
_entity.type
_entity.pdbx_description
1 polymer ?
#
loop_
_entity_poly.entity_id
_entity_poly.type
_entity_poly.pdbx_seq_one_letter_code
_entity_poly.pdbx_strand_id
1 'polypeptide(L)'
;ASRIREQGLDVYGIGQKKTPDAFRKACKRFIFVENLLHQDEPRETPRRDQAKDAIPLINAAMQALDPEGEWFPLGLIGQTIQASHPDFDSRSFGVSKLSDLVEKAGRYEIRRDGAQVQVRRRD
;
A
#
# COMPACT_ATOMS: atom_id res chain seq x y z
N ALA A 1 -11.57 10.34 15.95
CA ALA A 1 -10.11 10.23 15.71
C ALA A 1 -9.48 11.54 15.24
N SER A 2 -10.15 12.40 14.47
CA SER A 2 -9.56 13.64 13.92
C SER A 2 -8.89 14.54 14.97
N ARG A 3 -9.55 14.77 16.12
CA ARG A 3 -9.00 15.57 17.24
C ARG A 3 -7.69 15.02 17.82
N ILE A 4 -7.45 13.70 17.77
CA ILE A 4 -6.23 13.06 18.30
C ILE A 4 -5.06 13.25 17.34
N ARG A 5 -5.34 13.22 16.02
CA ARG A 5 -4.33 13.49 14.99
C ARG A 5 -3.86 14.95 15.01
N GLU A 6 -4.78 15.88 15.25
CA GLU A 6 -4.48 17.32 15.39
C GLU A 6 -3.51 17.61 16.54
N GLN A 7 -3.48 16.75 17.56
CA GLN A 7 -2.54 16.83 18.69
C GLN A 7 -1.18 16.16 18.39
N GLY A 8 -0.95 15.71 17.16
CA GLY A 8 0.29 15.07 16.74
C GLY A 8 0.43 13.59 17.14
N LEU A 9 -0.63 12.97 17.65
CA LEU A 9 -0.61 11.56 18.04
C LEU A 9 -0.98 10.64 16.87
N ASP A 10 -0.25 9.53 16.74
CA ASP A 10 -0.52 8.51 15.75
C ASP A 10 -1.77 7.70 16.11
N VAL A 11 -2.78 7.75 15.24
CA VAL A 11 -4.03 7.01 15.42
C VAL A 11 -4.06 5.78 14.52
N TYR A 12 -4.03 4.61 15.14
CA TYR A 12 -4.22 3.32 14.46
C TYR A 12 -5.66 2.84 14.67
N GLY A 13 -6.38 2.60 13.58
CA GLY A 13 -7.72 2.01 13.57
C GLY A 13 -7.64 0.51 13.28
N ILE A 14 -8.50 -0.29 13.90
CA ILE A 14 -8.62 -1.72 13.63
C ILE A 14 -10.10 -2.02 13.39
N GLY A 15 -10.43 -2.74 12.32
CA GLY A 15 -11.83 -3.11 12.04
C GLY A 15 -12.01 -4.02 10.84
N GLN A 16 -13.26 -4.36 10.52
CA GLN A 16 -13.61 -5.28 9.43
C GLN A 16 -13.72 -4.55 8.08
N LYS A 17 -13.73 -5.28 6.95
CA LYS A 17 -13.93 -4.70 5.61
C LYS A 17 -15.20 -3.86 5.47
N LYS A 18 -16.26 -4.22 6.18
CA LYS A 18 -17.55 -3.49 6.20
C LYS A 18 -17.52 -2.16 6.96
N THR A 19 -16.40 -1.81 7.60
CA THR A 19 -16.26 -0.54 8.33
C THR A 19 -16.45 0.64 7.36
N PRO A 20 -17.25 1.67 7.69
CA PRO A 20 -17.45 2.80 6.78
C PRO A 20 -16.15 3.57 6.50
N ASP A 21 -16.01 4.08 5.27
CA ASP A 21 -14.82 4.83 4.83
C ASP A 21 -14.47 6.02 5.71
N ALA A 22 -15.48 6.71 6.25
CA ALA A 22 -15.29 7.84 7.14
C ALA A 22 -14.42 7.48 8.36
N PHE A 23 -14.60 6.27 8.91
CA PHE A 23 -13.80 5.80 10.05
C PHE A 23 -12.38 5.38 9.64
N ARG A 24 -12.23 4.75 8.47
CA ARG A 24 -10.91 4.39 7.92
C ARG A 24 -10.05 5.63 7.69
N LYS A 25 -10.61 6.65 7.03
CA LYS A 25 -9.93 7.90 6.68
C LYS A 25 -9.61 8.80 7.89
N ALA A 26 -10.30 8.60 9.01
CA ALA A 26 -10.05 9.37 10.22
C ALA A 26 -8.76 8.96 10.96
N CYS A 27 -8.20 7.78 10.67
CA CYS A 27 -6.96 7.26 11.25
C CYS A 27 -5.74 7.58 10.38
N LYS A 28 -4.54 7.45 10.95
CA LYS A 28 -3.28 7.48 10.19
C LYS A 28 -3.04 6.16 9.46
N ARG A 29 -3.42 5.06 10.09
CA ARG A 29 -3.41 3.72 9.51
C ARG A 29 -4.63 2.94 9.98
N PHE A 30 -5.23 2.16 9.11
CA PHE A 30 -6.36 1.28 9.40
C PHE A 30 -5.99 -0.15 9.06
N ILE A 31 -6.14 -1.07 10.02
CA ILE A 31 -5.75 -2.47 9.90
C ILE A 31 -7.00 -3.32 9.84
N PHE A 32 -7.14 -4.09 8.77
CA PHE A 32 -8.23 -5.04 8.63
C PHE A 32 -8.03 -6.27 9.50
N VAL A 33 -9.03 -6.63 10.29
CA VAL A 33 -9.01 -7.84 11.15
C VAL A 33 -8.78 -9.09 10.29
N GLU A 34 -9.32 -9.12 9.07
CA GLU A 34 -9.15 -10.21 8.11
C GLU A 34 -7.68 -10.41 7.69
N ASN A 35 -6.84 -9.36 7.78
CA ASN A 35 -5.40 -9.48 7.52
C ASN A 35 -4.62 -10.03 8.70
N LEU A 36 -5.17 -9.99 9.92
CA LEU A 36 -4.53 -10.50 11.13
C LEU A 36 -4.76 -12.00 11.33
N LEU A 37 -5.92 -12.49 10.92
CA LEU A 37 -6.34 -13.87 11.17
C LEU A 37 -5.79 -14.90 10.15
N HIS A 38 -5.46 -14.47 8.93
CA HIS A 38 -5.07 -15.38 7.84
C HIS A 38 -3.57 -15.33 7.53
N GLN A 39 -2.71 -15.50 8.54
CA GLN A 39 -1.26 -15.44 8.34
C GLN A 39 -0.69 -16.71 7.68
N ASP A 40 -1.36 -17.87 7.82
CA ASP A 40 -0.84 -19.18 7.38
C ASP A 40 -1.74 -19.93 6.38
N GLU A 41 -2.94 -19.43 6.09
CA GLU A 41 -3.84 -20.07 5.14
C GLU A 41 -3.61 -19.50 3.73
N PRO A 42 -3.41 -20.36 2.71
CA PRO A 42 -3.38 -19.88 1.34
C PRO A 42 -4.75 -19.27 1.03
N ARG A 43 -4.80 -17.93 1.04
CA ARG A 43 -5.93 -17.16 0.49
C ARG A 43 -6.25 -17.78 -0.86
N GLU A 44 -7.55 -18.03 -1.13
CA GLU A 44 -8.05 -18.47 -2.44
C GLU A 44 -7.16 -17.90 -3.53
N THR A 45 -6.50 -18.78 -4.30
CA THR A 45 -5.42 -18.49 -5.24
C THR A 45 -5.39 -17.02 -5.66
N PRO A 46 -4.31 -16.25 -5.38
CA PRO A 46 -4.27 -14.83 -5.71
C PRO A 46 -4.60 -14.71 -7.20
N ARG A 47 -5.79 -14.18 -7.52
CA ARG A 47 -6.14 -13.96 -8.92
C ARG A 47 -5.04 -13.06 -9.45
N ARG A 48 -4.36 -13.50 -10.52
CA ARG A 48 -3.20 -12.81 -11.10
C ARG A 48 -3.50 -11.33 -11.42
N ASP A 49 -4.78 -11.00 -11.55
CA ASP A 49 -5.30 -9.66 -11.77
C ASP A 49 -5.35 -8.77 -10.52
N GLN A 50 -5.43 -9.33 -9.30
CA GLN A 50 -5.46 -8.53 -8.06
C GLN A 50 -4.20 -7.66 -7.90
N ALA A 51 -3.02 -8.14 -8.33
CA ALA A 51 -1.81 -7.31 -8.26
C ALA A 51 -1.86 -6.11 -9.22
N LYS A 52 -2.54 -6.25 -10.37
CA LYS A 52 -2.70 -5.17 -11.35
C LYS A 52 -3.64 -4.08 -10.83
N ASP A 53 -4.58 -4.42 -9.96
CA ASP A 53 -5.49 -3.45 -9.33
C ASP A 53 -4.74 -2.43 -8.46
N ALA A 54 -3.48 -2.71 -8.07
CA ALA A 54 -2.63 -1.77 -7.35
C ALA A 54 -1.94 -0.72 -8.25
N ILE A 55 -1.94 -0.90 -9.58
CA ILE A 55 -1.24 0.00 -10.53
C ILE A 55 -1.70 1.46 -10.39
N PRO A 56 -3.02 1.78 -10.36
CA PRO A 56 -3.46 3.17 -10.23
C PRO A 56 -2.96 3.81 -8.93
N LEU A 57 -2.95 3.04 -7.84
CA LEU A 57 -2.51 3.49 -6.53
C LEU A 57 -1.00 3.78 -6.49
N ILE A 58 -0.20 2.88 -7.06
CA ILE A 58 1.26 3.05 -7.17
C ILE A 58 1.58 4.25 -8.06
N ASN A 59 0.89 4.40 -9.20
CA ASN A 59 1.11 5.52 -10.12
C ASN A 59 0.73 6.87 -9.49
N ALA A 60 -0.39 6.93 -8.76
CA ALA A 60 -0.80 8.11 -8.02
C ALA A 60 0.21 8.49 -6.94
N ALA A 61 0.79 7.51 -6.24
CA ALA A 61 1.83 7.75 -5.25
C ALA A 61 3.13 8.28 -5.88
N MET A 62 3.58 7.72 -7.01
CA MET A 62 4.72 8.25 -7.75
C MET A 62 4.45 9.69 -8.24
N GLN A 63 3.25 9.95 -8.77
CA GLN A 63 2.84 11.29 -9.23
C GLN A 63 2.83 12.32 -8.09
N ALA A 64 2.39 11.92 -6.90
CA ALA A 64 2.36 12.80 -5.74
C ALA A 64 3.76 13.04 -5.14
N LEU A 65 4.72 12.15 -5.39
CA LEU A 65 6.09 12.28 -4.93
C LEU A 65 6.90 13.22 -5.81
N ASP A 66 6.93 12.93 -7.11
CA ASP A 66 7.64 13.72 -8.10
C ASP A 66 7.04 13.44 -9.49
N PRO A 67 6.27 14.38 -10.06
CA PRO A 67 5.73 14.25 -11.42
C PRO A 67 6.77 14.00 -12.51
N GLU A 68 7.98 14.54 -12.35
CA GLU A 68 9.08 14.44 -13.32
C GLU A 68 10.10 13.36 -12.93
N GLY A 69 9.90 12.72 -11.78
CA GLY A 69 10.78 11.69 -11.27
C GLY A 69 10.74 10.42 -12.12
N GLU A 70 11.92 9.84 -12.36
CA GLU A 70 12.05 8.56 -13.07
C GLU A 70 12.17 7.38 -12.10
N TRP A 71 13.01 7.50 -11.07
CA TRP A 71 13.26 6.44 -10.09
C TRP A 71 12.79 6.86 -8.70
N PHE A 72 11.98 5.99 -8.09
CA PHE A 72 11.36 6.25 -6.79
C PHE A 72 11.79 5.19 -5.78
N PRO A 73 12.19 5.56 -4.55
CA PRO A 73 12.40 4.59 -3.48
C PRO A 73 11.09 3.86 -3.17
N LEU A 74 11.11 2.52 -3.17
CA LEU A 74 9.94 1.66 -2.88
C LEU A 74 9.32 2.00 -1.52
N GLY A 75 10.16 2.26 -0.51
CA GLY A 75 9.72 2.65 0.82
C GLY A 75 8.92 3.95 0.81
N LEU A 76 9.36 4.93 0.01
CA LEU A 76 8.69 6.22 -0.10
C LEU A 76 7.37 6.11 -0.85
N ILE A 77 7.30 5.29 -1.91
CA ILE A 77 6.03 4.93 -2.56
C ILE A 77 5.05 4.36 -1.53
N GLY A 78 5.48 3.38 -0.73
CA GLY A 78 4.63 2.77 0.29
C GLY A 78 4.12 3.75 1.35
N GLN A 79 4.97 4.70 1.78
CA GLN A 79 4.59 5.76 2.71
C GLN A 79 3.54 6.70 2.10
N THR A 80 3.73 7.14 0.86
CA THR A 80 2.79 8.02 0.15
C THR A 80 1.44 7.33 -0.09
N ILE A 81 1.45 6.04 -0.41
CA ILE A 81 0.23 5.24 -0.48
C ILE A 81 -0.49 5.25 0.86
N GLN A 82 0.18 4.92 1.97
CA GLN A 82 -0.45 4.87 3.29
C GLN A 82 -0.95 6.24 3.76
N ALA A 83 -0.29 7.34 3.37
CA ALA A 83 -0.73 8.69 3.70
C ALA A 83 -2.06 9.06 3.01
N SER A 84 -2.26 8.62 1.77
CA SER A 84 -3.49 8.88 0.99
C SER A 84 -4.58 7.82 1.18
N HIS A 85 -4.18 6.58 1.47
CA HIS A 85 -5.03 5.41 1.67
C HIS A 85 -4.62 4.70 2.96
N PRO A 86 -5.12 5.17 4.12
CA PRO A 86 -4.73 4.65 5.44
C PRO A 86 -4.99 3.15 5.63
N ASP A 87 -5.90 2.58 4.85
CA ASP A 87 -6.32 1.18 4.88
C ASP A 87 -5.54 0.28 3.89
N PHE A 88 -4.55 0.83 3.18
CA PHE A 88 -3.73 0.06 2.26
C PHE A 88 -2.92 -1.05 2.97
N ASP A 89 -3.01 -2.27 2.44
CA ASP A 89 -2.21 -3.42 2.82
C ASP A 89 -1.96 -4.29 1.58
N SER A 90 -0.70 -4.64 1.30
CA SER A 90 -0.35 -5.46 0.13
C SER A 90 -1.03 -6.83 0.15
N ARG A 91 -1.36 -7.35 1.34
CA ARG A 91 -2.07 -8.63 1.49
C ARG A 91 -3.44 -8.57 0.85
N SER A 92 -4.11 -7.42 0.89
CA SER A 92 -5.40 -7.20 0.21
C SER A 92 -5.31 -7.38 -1.30
N PHE A 93 -4.10 -7.36 -1.88
CA PHE A 93 -3.79 -7.62 -3.28
C PHE A 93 -3.11 -8.99 -3.50
N GLY A 94 -3.14 -9.87 -2.50
CA GLY A 94 -2.67 -11.26 -2.60
C GLY A 94 -1.18 -11.48 -2.33
N VAL A 95 -0.45 -10.51 -1.76
CA VAL A 95 0.98 -10.66 -1.43
C VAL A 95 1.39 -9.99 -0.12
N SER A 96 2.36 -10.56 0.58
CA SER A 96 2.80 -10.07 1.89
C SER A 96 3.71 -8.84 1.87
N LYS A 97 4.35 -8.55 0.73
CA LYS A 97 5.33 -7.46 0.60
C LYS A 97 4.94 -6.53 -0.54
N LEU A 98 5.21 -5.24 -0.35
CA LEU A 98 5.05 -4.23 -1.38
C LEU A 98 5.98 -4.47 -2.58
N SER A 99 7.20 -4.97 -2.36
CA SER A 99 8.12 -5.35 -3.44
C SER A 99 7.48 -6.35 -4.38
N ASP A 100 6.87 -7.40 -3.82
CA ASP A 100 6.27 -8.49 -4.57
C ASP A 100 5.00 -8.00 -5.29
N LEU A 101 4.29 -7.04 -4.70
CA LEU A 101 3.13 -6.40 -5.32
C LEU A 101 3.54 -5.62 -6.57
N VAL A 102 4.59 -4.80 -6.45
CA VAL A 102 5.13 -4.02 -7.58
C VAL A 102 5.67 -4.94 -8.68
N GLU A 103 6.38 -6.01 -8.32
CA GLU A 103 6.85 -7.02 -9.29
C GLU A 103 5.69 -7.70 -10.02
N LYS A 104 4.69 -8.19 -9.28
CA LYS A 104 3.54 -8.90 -9.87
C LYS A 104 2.59 -8.00 -10.64
N ALA A 105 2.54 -6.70 -10.35
CA ALA A 105 1.81 -5.72 -11.14
C ALA A 105 2.35 -5.62 -12.58
N GLY A 106 3.64 -5.93 -12.79
CA GLY A 106 4.22 -6.15 -14.12
C GLY A 106 4.42 -4.89 -14.98
N ARG A 107 4.17 -3.70 -14.44
CA ARG A 107 4.31 -2.39 -15.11
C ARG A 107 5.57 -1.61 -14.69
N TYR A 108 6.49 -2.25 -13.97
CA TYR A 108 7.59 -1.54 -13.31
C TYR A 108 8.93 -2.24 -13.50
N GLU A 109 9.98 -1.42 -13.60
CA GLU A 109 11.36 -1.84 -13.41
C GLU A 109 11.73 -1.68 -11.95
N ILE A 110 12.51 -2.64 -11.43
CA ILE A 110 12.97 -2.65 -10.06
C ILE A 110 14.48 -2.81 -10.03
N ARG A 111 15.15 -1.88 -9.36
CA ARG A 111 16.57 -1.94 -9.05
C ARG A 111 16.75 -2.18 -7.55
N ARG A 112 17.71 -3.03 -7.20
CA ARG A 112 18.11 -3.29 -5.82
C ARG A 112 19.56 -2.86 -5.66
N ASP A 113 19.82 -1.93 -4.75
CA ASP A 113 21.17 -1.50 -4.37
C ASP A 113 21.30 -1.62 -2.85
N GLY A 114 21.96 -2.70 -2.41
CA GLY A 114 22.00 -3.09 -1.00
C GLY A 114 20.60 -3.24 -0.39
N ALA A 115 20.31 -2.42 0.63
CA ALA A 115 19.02 -2.40 1.31
C ALA A 115 17.96 -1.52 0.60
N GLN A 116 18.36 -0.72 -0.39
CA GLN A 116 17.44 0.17 -1.08
C GLN A 116 16.85 -0.50 -2.32
N VAL A 117 15.52 -0.41 -2.44
CA VAL A 117 14.79 -0.83 -3.62
C VAL A 117 14.24 0.40 -4.31
N GLN A 118 14.56 0.56 -5.60
CA GLN A 118 14.06 1.64 -6.45
C GLN A 118 13.12 1.08 -7.51
N VAL A 119 12.11 1.85 -7.86
CA VAL A 119 11.06 1.48 -8.81
C VAL A 119 10.91 2.58 -9.86
N ARG A 120 10.80 2.18 -11.12
CA ARG A 120 10.49 3.06 -12.26
C ARG A 120 9.35 2.46 -13.09
N ARG A 121 8.56 3.29 -13.76
CA ARG A 121 7.52 2.86 -14.71
C ARG A 121 8.16 2.23 -15.95
N ARG A 122 7.63 1.10 -16.42
CA ARG A 122 7.89 0.61 -17.79
C ARG A 122 6.88 1.28 -18.70
N ASP A 123 7.37 2.02 -19.69
CA ASP A 123 6.53 2.56 -20.76
C ASP A 123 5.78 1.43 -21.50
#